data_AF-A0A7S2ZII7-F1
#
_entry.id   AF-A0A7S2ZII7-F1
#
_cell.length_a   1.000
_cell.length_b   1.000
_cell.length_c   1.000
_cell.angle_alpha   90.00
_cell.angle_beta   90.00
_cell.angle_gamma   90.00
#
_symmetry.space_group_name_H-M   'P 1'
#
loop_
_entity.id
_entity.type
_entity.pdbx_description
1 polymer ?
#
loop_
_entity_poly.entity_id
_entity_poly.type
_entity_poly.pdbx_seq_one_letter_code
_entity_poly.pdbx_strand_id
1 'polypeptide(L)'
;MAFDGPDKYFPGDKSPWGIRYRFTLDENVMDTPEFLVHFPSFEKIAAEYDLELRLLMNFHQFYLEFIKVPEFLEIYERLKVVGQHGITYDEWDAIFLYTAFVFQKKGGSPDPGLDRSDIEPIEKPEETLIHEMEDEDD
;
A
#
# COMPACT_ATOMS: atom_id res chain seq x y z
N MET A 1 -14.05 -29.18 -10.79
CA MET A 1 -13.95 -29.52 -9.36
C MET A 1 -14.26 -28.25 -8.59
N ALA A 2 -15.33 -28.26 -7.78
CA ALA A 2 -15.61 -27.16 -6.87
C ALA A 2 -14.63 -27.27 -5.70
N PHE A 3 -13.98 -26.16 -5.33
CA PHE A 3 -13.14 -26.09 -4.15
C PHE A 3 -14.04 -26.13 -2.90
N ASP A 4 -13.99 -27.25 -2.17
CA ASP A 4 -14.70 -27.49 -0.90
C ASP A 4 -13.79 -27.07 0.27
N GLY A 5 -13.46 -25.78 0.32
CA GLY A 5 -12.75 -25.17 1.44
C GLY A 5 -13.74 -24.55 2.42
N PRO A 6 -13.36 -24.33 3.70
CA PRO A 6 -14.21 -23.59 4.64
C PRO A 6 -14.60 -22.26 4.01
N ASP A 7 -15.85 -21.83 4.23
CA ASP A 7 -16.37 -20.54 3.76
C ASP A 7 -15.35 -19.44 4.06
N LYS A 8 -14.63 -18.96 3.04
CA LYS A 8 -13.60 -17.91 3.16
C LYS A 8 -14.25 -16.52 3.21
N TYR A 9 -15.43 -16.43 3.80
CA TYR A 9 -16.18 -15.19 3.91
C TYR A 9 -16.07 -14.69 5.35
N PHE A 10 -15.81 -13.40 5.48
CA PHE A 10 -16.00 -12.75 6.77
C PHE A 10 -17.49 -12.81 7.15
N PRO A 11 -17.84 -13.04 8.43
CA PRO A 11 -19.23 -13.16 8.84
C PRO A 11 -20.03 -11.90 8.47
N GLY A 12 -20.97 -12.04 7.53
CA GLY A 12 -21.75 -10.91 6.99
C GLY A 12 -22.82 -10.37 7.94
N ASP A 13 -23.05 -11.04 9.07
CA ASP A 13 -23.95 -10.64 10.16
C ASP A 13 -23.29 -9.70 11.19
N LYS A 14 -21.97 -9.48 11.07
CA LYS A 14 -21.20 -8.62 11.98
C LYS A 14 -21.05 -7.21 11.41
N SER A 15 -20.94 -6.27 12.35
CA SER A 15 -20.51 -4.88 12.12
C SER A 15 -19.34 -4.81 11.10
N PRO A 16 -19.27 -3.79 10.22
CA PRO A 16 -18.15 -3.61 9.28
C PRO A 16 -16.83 -3.22 9.99
N TRP A 17 -16.82 -3.17 11.32
CA TRP A 17 -15.71 -2.70 12.15
C TRP A 17 -15.12 -3.85 12.97
N GLY A 18 -13.82 -3.77 13.27
CA GLY A 18 -13.14 -4.69 14.19
C GLY A 18 -12.92 -6.10 13.64
N ILE A 19 -13.10 -6.30 12.33
CA ILE A 19 -12.84 -7.57 11.65
C ILE A 19 -11.32 -7.75 11.53
N ARG A 20 -10.72 -8.43 12.50
CA ARG A 20 -9.27 -8.64 12.59
C ARG A 20 -8.84 -9.91 11.84
N TYR A 21 -7.76 -9.83 11.09
CA TYR A 21 -7.01 -10.97 10.55
C TYR A 21 -5.53 -10.86 10.95
N ARG A 22 -4.74 -11.90 10.67
CA ARG A 22 -3.28 -11.88 10.82
C ARG A 22 -2.66 -12.00 9.46
N PHE A 23 -1.72 -11.12 9.15
CA PHE A 23 -1.02 -11.07 7.88
C PHE A 23 0.42 -11.54 8.07
N THR A 24 0.92 -12.29 7.10
CA THR A 24 2.32 -12.69 7.01
C THR A 24 2.75 -12.56 5.56
N LEU A 25 3.84 -11.83 5.34
CA LEU A 25 4.51 -11.68 4.06
C LEU A 25 5.92 -12.20 4.24
N ASP A 26 6.30 -13.18 3.42
CA ASP A 26 7.56 -13.89 3.57
C ASP A 26 8.75 -12.91 3.70
N GLU A 27 9.65 -13.25 4.62
CA GLU A 27 10.85 -12.49 4.99
C GLU A 27 10.64 -11.04 5.50
N ASN A 28 9.45 -10.47 5.41
CA ASN A 28 9.20 -9.04 5.65
C ASN A 28 8.23 -8.75 6.81
N VAL A 29 7.13 -9.48 6.89
CA VAL A 29 6.06 -9.24 7.88
C VAL A 29 5.64 -10.56 8.50
N MET A 30 5.73 -10.67 9.83
CA MET A 30 5.41 -11.91 10.55
C MET A 30 4.26 -11.71 11.53
N ASP A 31 3.19 -12.51 11.35
CA ASP A 31 2.02 -12.59 12.25
C ASP A 31 1.40 -11.24 12.68
N THR A 32 1.38 -10.25 11.78
CA THR A 32 0.93 -8.90 12.10
C THR A 32 -0.59 -8.83 12.14
N PRO A 33 -1.20 -8.32 13.23
CA PRO A 33 -2.65 -8.12 13.28
C PRO A 33 -3.07 -6.93 12.41
N GLU A 34 -4.01 -7.16 11.50
CA GLU A 34 -4.59 -6.15 10.62
C GLU A 34 -6.12 -6.18 10.67
N PHE A 35 -6.77 -5.15 10.14
CA PHE A 35 -8.23 -5.02 10.13
C PHE A 35 -8.76 -4.85 8.71
N LEU A 36 -9.84 -5.57 8.39
CA LEU A 36 -10.48 -5.48 7.09
C LEU A 36 -11.05 -4.07 6.86
N VAL A 37 -10.66 -3.45 5.76
CA VAL A 37 -11.26 -2.18 5.31
C VAL A 37 -12.50 -2.50 4.48
N HIS A 38 -13.68 -2.35 5.09
CA HIS A 38 -14.93 -2.42 4.35
C HIS A 38 -15.14 -1.14 3.54
N PHE A 39 -14.76 -1.16 2.26
CA PHE A 39 -14.67 0.03 1.42
C PHE A 39 -15.96 0.88 1.37
N PRO A 40 -17.17 0.31 1.26
CA PRO A 40 -18.41 1.10 1.31
C PRO A 40 -18.62 1.87 2.62
N SER A 41 -18.09 1.36 3.74
CA SER A 41 -18.10 2.10 5.01
C SER A 41 -17.02 3.17 5.02
N PHE A 42 -15.84 2.86 4.48
CA PHE A 42 -14.74 3.81 4.38
C PHE A 42 -15.09 5.03 3.51
N GLU A 43 -15.71 4.81 2.36
CA GLU A 43 -16.17 5.88 1.47
C GLU A 43 -17.20 6.79 2.15
N LYS A 44 -18.13 6.22 2.93
CA LYS A 44 -19.11 7.00 3.70
C LYS A 44 -18.44 7.92 4.72
N ILE A 45 -17.45 7.40 5.46
CA ILE A 45 -16.67 8.22 6.41
C ILE A 45 -15.92 9.31 5.66
N ALA A 46 -15.26 8.98 4.54
CA ALA A 46 -14.53 9.97 3.75
C ALA A 46 -15.46 11.10 3.25
N ALA A 47 -16.68 10.76 2.84
CA ALA A 47 -17.68 11.73 2.38
C ALA A 47 -18.09 12.75 3.46
N GLU A 48 -18.03 12.41 4.75
CA GLU A 48 -18.28 13.34 5.87
C GLU A 48 -17.22 14.46 5.93
N TYR A 49 -16.06 14.26 5.30
CA TYR A 49 -14.95 15.22 5.21
C TYR A 49 -14.81 15.87 3.82
N ASP A 50 -15.90 15.87 3.05
CA ASP A 50 -15.92 16.39 1.67
C ASP A 50 -14.95 15.67 0.72
N LEU A 51 -14.58 14.43 1.01
CA LEU A 51 -13.74 13.63 0.11
C LEU A 51 -14.62 12.82 -0.85
N GLU A 52 -14.31 12.90 -2.14
CA GLU A 52 -14.97 12.16 -3.21
C GLU A 52 -14.04 11.09 -3.76
N LEU A 53 -14.51 9.84 -3.83
CA LEU A 53 -13.75 8.75 -4.42
C LEU A 53 -13.59 8.98 -5.93
N ARG A 54 -12.34 9.04 -6.40
CA ARG A 54 -11.99 9.24 -7.82
C ARG A 54 -11.39 8.00 -8.48
N LEU A 55 -10.77 7.13 -7.68
CA LEU A 55 -10.19 5.88 -8.14
C LEU A 55 -10.42 4.80 -7.08
N LEU A 56 -10.82 3.63 -7.53
CA LEU A 56 -10.78 2.38 -6.76
C LEU A 56 -10.43 1.25 -7.72
N MET A 57 -9.22 0.72 -7.63
CA MET A 57 -8.65 -0.16 -8.64
C MET A 57 -7.77 -1.24 -8.00
N ASN A 58 -8.10 -2.50 -8.22
CA ASN A 58 -7.28 -3.62 -7.74
C ASN A 58 -5.87 -3.54 -8.36
N PHE A 59 -4.84 -3.95 -7.62
CA PHE A 59 -3.45 -3.87 -8.07
C PHE A 59 -3.16 -4.66 -9.35
N HIS A 60 -3.85 -5.78 -9.61
CA HIS A 60 -3.74 -6.48 -10.90
C HIS A 60 -4.10 -5.56 -12.06
N GLN A 61 -5.25 -4.90 -11.96
CA GLN A 61 -5.70 -3.96 -12.98
C GLN A 61 -4.77 -2.76 -13.07
N PHE A 62 -4.40 -2.18 -11.93
CA PHE A 62 -3.49 -1.04 -11.86
C PHE A 62 -2.18 -1.34 -12.59
N TYR A 63 -1.55 -2.46 -12.28
CA TYR A 63 -0.32 -2.87 -12.94
C TYR A 63 -0.51 -3.02 -14.47
N LEU A 64 -1.52 -3.78 -14.90
CA LEU A 64 -1.79 -4.04 -16.32
C LEU A 64 -2.17 -2.80 -17.13
N GLU A 65 -2.74 -1.79 -16.49
CA GLU A 65 -3.13 -0.52 -17.10
C GLU A 65 -1.92 0.41 -17.23
N PHE A 66 -1.17 0.60 -16.14
CA PHE A 66 -0.11 1.60 -16.08
C PHE A 66 1.24 1.14 -16.63
N ILE A 67 1.53 -0.16 -16.69
CA ILE A 67 2.77 -0.66 -17.29
C ILE A 67 2.85 -0.41 -18.81
N LYS A 68 1.69 -0.16 -19.45
CA LYS A 68 1.60 0.14 -20.88
C LYS A 68 1.88 1.60 -21.21
N VAL A 69 1.96 2.46 -20.19
CA VAL A 69 2.23 3.89 -20.33
C VAL A 69 3.76 4.08 -20.37
N PRO A 70 4.34 4.56 -21.48
CA PRO A 70 5.79 4.65 -21.65
C PRO A 70 6.50 5.44 -20.54
N GLU A 71 5.89 6.52 -20.08
CA GLU A 71 6.41 7.39 -19.02
C GLU A 71 6.53 6.65 -17.67
N PHE A 72 5.64 5.70 -17.41
CA PHE A 72 5.69 4.89 -16.19
C PHE A 72 6.63 3.70 -16.36
N LEU A 73 6.68 3.10 -17.55
CA LEU A 73 7.55 1.96 -17.83
C LEU A 73 9.02 2.28 -17.52
N GLU A 74 9.52 3.46 -17.89
CA GLU A 74 10.89 3.88 -17.57
C GLU A 74 11.15 3.88 -16.05
N ILE A 75 10.18 4.34 -15.26
CA ILE A 75 10.27 4.35 -13.80
C ILE A 75 10.23 2.92 -13.25
N TYR A 76 9.34 2.06 -13.77
CA TYR A 76 9.24 0.66 -13.38
C TYR A 76 10.56 -0.09 -13.62
N GLU A 77 11.21 0.13 -14.77
CA GLU A 77 12.50 -0.48 -15.11
C GLU A 77 13.62 0.05 -14.22
N ARG A 78 13.69 1.37 -14.01
CA ARG A 78 14.72 2.00 -13.16
C ARG A 78 14.64 1.55 -11.71
N LEU A 79 13.42 1.43 -11.17
CA LEU A 79 13.18 0.96 -9.80
C LEU A 79 13.29 -0.56 -9.67
N LYS A 80 13.45 -1.29 -10.78
CA LYS A 80 13.53 -2.76 -10.81
C LYS A 80 12.34 -3.41 -10.08
N VAL A 81 11.15 -2.85 -10.29
CA VAL A 81 9.91 -3.28 -9.61
C VAL A 81 9.61 -4.75 -9.91
N VAL A 82 9.90 -5.16 -11.14
CA VAL A 82 9.75 -6.55 -11.59
C VAL A 82 11.13 -7.16 -11.75
N GLY A 83 11.33 -8.35 -11.17
CA GLY A 83 12.57 -9.10 -11.31
C GLY A 83 12.85 -9.50 -12.76
N GLN A 84 14.05 -10.03 -13.02
CA GLN A 84 14.47 -10.45 -14.38
C GLN A 84 13.52 -11.48 -15.02
N HIS A 85 12.76 -12.23 -14.23
CA HIS A 85 11.86 -13.29 -14.68
C HIS A 85 10.38 -12.88 -14.72
N GLY A 86 10.07 -11.59 -14.55
CA GLY A 86 8.70 -11.14 -14.40
C GLY A 86 8.20 -11.25 -12.95
N ILE A 87 6.90 -11.00 -12.77
CA ILE A 87 6.20 -11.23 -11.51
C ILE A 87 5.85 -12.73 -11.45
N THR A 88 6.26 -13.41 -10.39
CA THR A 88 5.92 -14.82 -10.16
C THR A 88 4.44 -14.99 -9.82
N TYR A 89 3.91 -16.22 -9.87
CA TYR A 89 2.51 -16.47 -9.50
C TYR A 89 2.21 -16.12 -8.04
N ASP A 90 3.13 -16.43 -7.13
CA ASP A 90 2.96 -16.14 -5.69
C ASP A 90 2.98 -14.62 -5.43
N GLU A 91 3.90 -13.88 -6.07
CA GLU A 91 3.91 -12.41 -6.02
C GLU A 91 2.63 -11.83 -6.63
N TRP A 92 2.16 -12.39 -7.76
CA TRP A 92 0.93 -11.96 -8.40
C TRP A 92 -0.29 -12.17 -7.49
N ASP A 93 -0.41 -13.31 -6.84
CA ASP A 93 -1.48 -13.58 -5.87
C ASP A 93 -1.37 -12.66 -4.65
N ALA A 94 -0.16 -12.40 -4.14
CA ALA A 94 0.07 -11.50 -3.02
C ALA A 94 -0.35 -10.06 -3.32
N ILE A 95 0.00 -9.53 -4.50
CA ILE A 95 -0.40 -8.16 -4.86
C ILE A 95 -1.91 -8.02 -5.07
N PHE A 96 -2.64 -9.11 -5.39
CA PHE A 96 -4.10 -9.07 -5.57
C PHE A 96 -4.84 -8.63 -4.31
N LEU A 97 -4.24 -8.84 -3.13
CA LEU A 97 -4.79 -8.42 -1.85
C LEU A 97 -4.95 -6.89 -1.74
N TYR A 98 -4.20 -6.14 -2.53
CA TYR A 98 -4.13 -4.69 -2.45
C TYR A 98 -4.98 -4.00 -3.51
N THR A 99 -5.44 -2.81 -3.16
CA THR A 99 -6.26 -1.96 -4.03
C THR A 99 -5.77 -0.52 -3.94
N ALA A 100 -5.52 0.10 -5.09
CA ALA A 100 -5.20 1.51 -5.20
C ALA A 100 -6.50 2.32 -5.12
N PHE A 101 -6.50 3.39 -4.33
CA PHE A 101 -7.62 4.31 -4.27
C PHE A 101 -7.15 5.75 -4.18
N VAL A 102 -8.00 6.66 -4.68
CA VAL A 102 -7.73 8.11 -4.64
C VAL A 102 -9.01 8.81 -4.24
N PHE A 103 -8.93 9.65 -3.22
CA PHE A 103 -9.98 10.61 -2.87
C PHE A 103 -9.55 12.02 -3.29
N GLN A 104 -10.51 12.81 -3.75
CA GLN A 104 -10.34 14.23 -4.04
C GLN A 104 -11.24 15.05 -3.14
N LYS A 105 -10.68 16.10 -2.51
CA LYS A 105 -11.46 17.03 -1.69
C LYS A 105 -12.38 17.89 -2.57
N LYS A 106 -13.65 18.00 -2.20
CA LYS A 106 -14.66 18.84 -2.84
C LYS A 106 -14.46 20.30 -2.44
N GLY A 107 -14.77 21.20 -3.37
CA GLY A 107 -14.75 22.65 -3.15
C GLY A 107 -13.37 23.28 -3.36
N GLY A 108 -13.01 23.55 -4.63
CA GLY A 108 -11.84 24.34 -5.03
C GLY A 108 -10.49 23.70 -4.67
N SER A 109 -9.41 24.12 -5.32
CA SER A 109 -8.07 23.68 -4.94
C SER A 109 -7.85 23.99 -3.45
N PRO A 110 -7.43 23.01 -2.62
CA PRO A 110 -6.74 23.36 -1.38
C PRO A 110 -5.65 24.37 -1.74
N ASP A 111 -5.38 25.33 -0.85
CA ASP A 111 -4.07 25.99 -0.86
C ASP A 111 -3.04 24.84 -1.02
N PRO A 112 -2.20 24.81 -2.08
CA PRO A 112 -1.48 23.61 -2.53
C PRO A 112 -0.54 22.95 -1.49
N GLY A 113 -0.56 23.43 -0.24
CA GLY A 113 0.49 23.24 0.73
C GLY A 113 1.71 24.04 0.33
N LEU A 114 2.80 23.85 1.07
CA LEU A 114 4.13 24.29 0.64
C LEU A 114 4.39 23.73 -0.76
N ASP A 115 4.79 24.59 -1.70
CA ASP A 115 5.34 24.12 -2.95
C ASP A 115 6.53 23.20 -2.62
N ARG A 116 6.80 22.19 -3.46
CA ARG A 116 8.04 21.40 -3.32
C ARG A 116 9.28 22.29 -3.36
N SER A 117 9.22 23.47 -4.00
CA SER A 117 10.27 24.48 -3.93
C SER A 117 10.45 25.10 -2.54
N ASP A 118 9.42 25.05 -1.70
CA ASP A 118 9.39 25.63 -0.35
C ASP A 118 9.78 24.62 0.74
N ILE A 119 10.04 23.36 0.37
CA ILE A 119 10.55 22.33 1.27
C ILE A 119 12.08 22.45 1.31
N GLU A 120 12.61 23.04 2.38
CA GLU A 120 14.05 23.03 2.69
C GLU A 120 14.58 21.58 2.62
N PRO A 121 15.68 21.33 1.90
CA PRO A 121 16.30 20.01 1.87
C PRO A 121 16.57 19.52 3.29
N ILE A 122 16.14 18.30 3.61
CA ILE A 122 16.53 17.66 4.87
C ILE A 122 18.06 17.55 4.84
N GLU A 123 18.74 18.31 5.70
CA GLU A 123 20.17 18.13 5.93
C GLU A 123 20.39 16.67 6.28
N LYS A 124 21.21 15.97 5.48
CA LYS A 124 21.59 14.61 5.79
C LYS A 124 22.18 14.62 7.20
N PRO A 125 21.67 13.82 8.15
CA PRO A 125 22.35 13.70 9.43
C PRO A 125 23.79 13.27 9.14
N GLU A 126 24.76 13.97 9.73
CA GLU A 126 26.15 13.53 9.69
C GLU A 126 26.18 12.06 10.10
N GLU A 127 26.88 11.24 9.31
CA GLU A 127 27.11 9.83 9.59
C GLU A 127 27.51 9.71 11.05
N THR A 128 26.55 9.30 11.88
CA THR A 128 26.81 9.14 13.30
C THR A 128 27.74 7.95 13.35
N LEU A 129 29.02 8.24 13.63
CA LEU A 129 30.05 7.24 13.86
C LEU A 129 29.43 6.15 14.73
N ILE A 130 29.18 4.99 14.13
CA ILE A 130 29.00 3.76 14.87
C ILE A 130 30.30 3.59 15.65
N HIS A 131 30.25 3.99 16.92
CA HIS A 131 31.37 3.82 17.83
C HIS A 131 31.68 2.33 17.84
N GLU A 132 32.85 2.00 17.32
CA GLU A 132 33.47 0.69 17.50
C GLU A 132 33.44 0.42 19.00
N MET A 133 32.63 -0.55 19.40
CA MET A 133 32.77 -1.22 20.69
C MET A 133 33.95 -2.17 20.51
N GLU A 134 35.17 -1.62 20.61
CA GLU A 134 36.32 -2.40 21.02
C GLU A 134 36.13 -2.78 22.49
N ASP A 135 36.07 -4.10 22.71
CA ASP A 135 36.56 -4.90 23.82
C ASP A 135 36.97 -4.17 25.13
N GLU A 136 36.43 -4.62 26.27
CA GLU A 136 37.22 -4.98 27.47
C GLU A 136 36.34 -5.61 28.58
N ASP A 137 36.66 -6.89 28.87
CA ASP A 137 36.79 -7.57 30.18
C ASP A 137 35.61 -7.67 31.18
N ASP A 138 35.07 -8.90 31.33
CA ASP A 138 35.24 -9.77 32.53
C ASP A 138 34.81 -11.24 32.25
#